data_AF-A0A7W8SYU3-F1
#
_entry.id   AF-A0A7W8SYU3-F1
#
_cell.length_a   1.000
_cell.length_b   1.000
_cell.length_c   1.000
_cell.angle_alpha   90.00
_cell.angle_beta   90.00
_cell.angle_gamma   90.00
#
_symmetry.space_group_name_H-M   'P 1'
#
loop_
_entity.id
_entity.type
_entity.pdbx_description
1 polymer ?
#
loop_
_entity_poly.entity_id
_entity_poly.type
_entity_poly.pdbx_seq_one_letter_code
_entity_poly.pdbx_strand_id
1 'polypeptide(L)'
;MNNIALGCVAVLGLLLFGLGLSVSMTRFRERTIAGCADDPANLLHKLIRAHGNTAEYAPFLAVLFLFLGARSPSAVTVSLMVIATACRCLLVVGLLAFPTMAKPNPLRFVGALGTYGAGIGLCLALMR
;
A
#
# COMPACT_ATOMS: atom_id res chain seq x y z
N MET A 1 3.39 14.71 -18.36
CA MET A 1 3.40 13.69 -17.28
C MET A 1 3.90 14.35 -16.00
N ASN A 2 3.19 14.21 -14.89
CA ASN A 2 3.57 14.82 -13.62
C ASN A 2 4.62 13.98 -12.86
N ASN A 3 5.75 14.57 -12.47
CA ASN A 3 6.85 13.86 -11.80
C ASN A 3 6.49 13.33 -10.41
N ILE A 4 5.59 14.01 -9.68
CA ILE A 4 5.12 13.57 -8.37
C ILE A 4 4.28 12.30 -8.52
N ALA A 5 3.42 12.23 -9.55
CA ALA A 5 2.65 11.03 -9.86
C ALA A 5 3.59 9.83 -10.15
N LEU A 6 4.65 10.04 -10.95
CA LEU A 6 5.65 9.01 -11.21
C LEU A 6 6.38 8.56 -9.95
N GLY A 7 6.80 9.50 -9.09
CA GLY A 7 7.42 9.18 -7.81
C GLY A 7 6.51 8.37 -6.89
N CYS A 8 5.22 8.74 -6.82
CA CYS A 8 4.21 8.00 -6.05
C CYS A 8 4.05 6.56 -6.58
N VAL A 9 3.95 6.38 -7.90
CA VAL A 9 3.86 5.06 -8.54
C VAL A 9 5.11 4.23 -8.26
N ALA A 10 6.30 4.84 -8.33
CA ALA A 10 7.55 4.16 -8.00
C ALA A 10 7.56 3.67 -6.55
N VAL A 11 7.12 4.48 -5.60
CA VAL A 11 6.99 4.07 -4.18
C VAL A 11 6.01 2.90 -4.02
N LEU A 12 4.85 2.95 -4.67
CA LEU A 12 3.88 1.86 -4.64
C LEU A 12 4.45 0.56 -5.24
N GLY A 13 5.18 0.66 -6.35
CA GLY A 13 5.87 -0.46 -6.96
C GLY A 13 6.94 -1.07 -6.05
N LEU A 14 7.78 -0.22 -5.43
CA LEU A 14 8.80 -0.65 -4.48
C LEU A 14 8.18 -1.34 -3.25
N LEU A 15 7.06 -0.84 -2.73
CA LEU A 15 6.32 -1.51 -1.66
C LEU A 15 5.83 -2.89 -2.12
N LEU A 16 5.20 -2.98 -3.29
CA LEU A 16 4.63 -4.23 -3.79
C LEU A 16 5.72 -5.30 -3.99
N PHE A 17 6.77 -4.98 -4.75
CA PHE A 17 7.86 -5.90 -5.04
C PHE A 17 8.72 -6.19 -3.80
N GLY A 18 9.02 -5.18 -2.98
CA GLY A 18 9.79 -5.35 -1.75
C GLY A 18 9.10 -6.26 -0.74
N LEU A 19 7.77 -6.12 -0.57
CA LEU A 19 6.99 -7.01 0.27
C LEU A 19 6.90 -8.43 -0.31
N GLY A 20 6.72 -8.56 -1.62
CA GLY A 20 6.72 -9.87 -2.29
C GLY A 20 8.05 -10.62 -2.11
N LEU A 21 9.17 -9.91 -2.29
CA LEU A 21 10.51 -10.43 -2.03
C LEU A 21 10.69 -10.85 -0.56
N SER A 22 10.22 -10.02 0.37
CA SER A 22 10.28 -10.30 1.81
C SER A 22 9.50 -11.57 2.19
N VAL A 23 8.32 -11.78 1.57
CA VAL A 23 7.55 -13.02 1.73
C VAL A 23 8.36 -14.22 1.21
N SER A 24 8.92 -14.13 0.01
CA SER A 24 9.73 -15.22 -0.58
C SER A 24 10.95 -15.57 0.27
N MET A 25 11.69 -14.57 0.76
CA MET A 25 12.83 -14.79 1.65
C MET A 25 12.43 -15.45 2.97
N THR A 26 11.32 -15.01 3.56
CA THR A 26 10.82 -15.56 4.83
C THR A 26 10.33 -16.99 4.66
N ARG A 27 9.61 -17.29 3.57
CA ARG A 27 9.21 -18.66 3.20
C ARG A 27 10.40 -19.60 3.05
N PHE A 28 11.46 -19.13 2.38
CA PHE A 28 12.69 -19.90 2.22
C PHE A 28 13.33 -20.20 3.58
N ARG A 29 13.43 -19.20 4.46
CA ARG A 29 14.00 -19.35 5.81
C ARG A 29 13.18 -20.30 6.69
N GLU A 30 11.85 -20.21 6.62
CA GLU A 30 10.92 -21.03 7.40
C GLU A 30 10.59 -22.38 6.73
N ARG A 31 11.23 -22.70 5.59
CA ARG A 31 10.99 -23.92 4.78
C ARG A 31 9.50 -24.17 4.51
N THR A 32 8.74 -23.11 4.30
CA THR A 32 7.27 -23.15 4.16
C THR A 32 6.87 -22.73 2.75
N ILE A 33 6.41 -23.70 1.96
CA ILE A 33 6.06 -23.49 0.54
C ILE A 33 4.71 -22.77 0.39
N ALA A 34 3.71 -23.16 1.18
CA ALA A 34 2.36 -22.62 1.11
C ALA A 34 1.80 -22.35 2.52
N GLY A 35 0.82 -21.45 2.61
CA GLY A 35 0.21 -21.04 3.88
C GLY A 35 1.15 -20.25 4.79
N CYS A 36 0.70 -20.03 6.03
CA CYS A 36 1.46 -19.50 7.15
C CYS A 36 0.78 -19.93 8.46
N ALA A 37 1.42 -19.71 9.60
CA ALA A 37 0.80 -19.95 10.90
C ALA A 37 -0.39 -19.00 11.14
N ASP A 38 -1.40 -19.48 11.88
CA ASP A 38 -2.57 -18.68 12.25
C ASP A 38 -2.27 -17.59 13.29
N ASP A 39 -1.11 -17.66 13.95
CA ASP A 39 -0.67 -16.68 14.94
C ASP A 39 -0.56 -15.27 14.32
N PRO A 40 -1.34 -14.28 14.78
CA PRO A 40 -1.30 -12.91 14.27
C PRO A 40 -0.02 -12.14 14.63
N ALA A 41 0.86 -12.69 15.48
CA ALA A 41 2.19 -12.17 15.72
C ALA A 41 3.26 -12.74 14.77
N ASN A 42 2.96 -13.84 14.07
CA ASN A 42 3.90 -14.48 13.16
C ASN A 42 4.33 -13.52 12.03
N LEU A 43 5.64 -13.43 11.79
CA LEU A 43 6.21 -12.51 10.82
C LEU A 43 5.77 -12.81 9.39
N LEU A 44 5.78 -14.08 8.98
CA LEU A 44 5.35 -14.50 7.64
C LEU A 44 3.88 -14.14 7.42
N HIS A 45 3.01 -14.38 8.40
CA HIS A 45 1.60 -13.98 8.36
C HIS A 45 1.46 -12.47 8.14
N LYS A 46 2.17 -11.65 8.94
CA LYS A 46 2.16 -10.19 8.82
C LYS A 46 2.64 -9.71 7.44
N LEU A 47 3.71 -10.29 6.92
CA LEU A 47 4.25 -9.98 5.59
C LEU A 47 3.27 -10.35 4.48
N ILE A 48 2.63 -11.52 4.55
CA ILE A 48 1.62 -11.95 3.58
C ILE A 48 0.43 -10.97 3.60
N ARG A 49 -0.06 -10.57 4.77
CA ARG A 49 -1.18 -9.62 4.86
C ARG A 49 -0.82 -8.23 4.35
N ALA A 50 0.40 -7.76 4.64
CA ALA A 50 0.91 -6.48 4.13
C ALA A 50 1.09 -6.51 2.61
N HIS A 51 1.66 -7.59 2.06
CA HIS A 51 1.83 -7.79 0.62
C HIS A 51 0.49 -7.90 -0.08
N GLY A 52 -0.42 -8.77 0.40
CA GLY A 52 -1.75 -8.96 -0.18
C GLY A 52 -2.56 -7.67 -0.19
N ASN A 53 -2.57 -6.93 0.92
CA ASN A 53 -3.22 -5.62 0.92
C ASN A 53 -2.54 -4.62 -0.03
N THR A 54 -1.22 -4.68 -0.22
CA THR A 54 -0.55 -3.82 -1.20
C THR A 54 -0.91 -4.21 -2.63
N ALA A 55 -1.01 -5.51 -2.93
CA ALA A 55 -1.43 -6.03 -4.23
C ALA A 55 -2.88 -5.66 -4.59
N GLU A 56 -3.76 -5.55 -3.59
CA GLU A 56 -5.16 -5.14 -3.78
C GLU A 56 -5.28 -3.65 -4.18
N TYR A 57 -4.44 -2.76 -3.65
CA TYR A 57 -4.62 -1.30 -3.79
C TYR A 57 -3.60 -0.63 -4.71
N ALA A 58 -2.33 -1.03 -4.66
CA ALA A 58 -1.25 -0.38 -5.39
C ALA A 58 -1.47 -0.36 -6.91
N PRO A 59 -1.92 -1.45 -7.57
CA PRO A 59 -2.12 -1.44 -9.02
C PRO A 59 -3.21 -0.45 -9.45
N PHE A 60 -4.35 -0.44 -8.74
CA PHE A 60 -5.44 0.46 -9.07
C PHE A 60 -5.06 1.93 -8.83
N LEU A 61 -4.39 2.23 -7.72
CA LEU A 61 -3.85 3.57 -7.46
C LEU A 61 -2.83 3.99 -8.52
N ALA A 62 -1.94 3.09 -8.94
CA ALA A 62 -0.96 3.40 -9.99
C ALA A 62 -1.64 3.78 -11.32
N VAL A 63 -2.70 3.06 -11.71
CA VAL A 63 -3.51 3.41 -12.89
C VAL A 63 -4.09 4.82 -12.75
N LEU A 64 -4.73 5.12 -11.61
CA LEU A 64 -5.29 6.45 -11.35
C LEU A 64 -4.22 7.54 -11.41
N PHE A 65 -3.05 7.31 -10.79
CA PHE A 65 -1.99 8.31 -10.70
C PHE A 65 -1.37 8.60 -12.07
N LEU A 66 -1.09 7.56 -12.87
CA LEU A 66 -0.52 7.71 -14.21
C LEU A 66 -1.52 8.40 -15.15
N PHE A 67 -2.79 8.00 -15.10
CA PHE A 67 -3.83 8.57 -15.96
C PHE A 67 -4.09 10.05 -15.63
N LEU A 68 -4.39 10.36 -14.37
CA LEU A 68 -4.62 11.75 -13.94
C LEU A 68 -3.33 12.58 -14.06
N GLY A 69 -2.17 12.00 -13.78
CA GLY A 69 -0.86 12.63 -13.91
C GLY A 69 -0.47 12.97 -15.35
N ALA A 70 -1.08 12.31 -16.34
CA ALA A 70 -0.91 12.64 -17.75
C ALA A 70 -1.78 13.83 -18.19
N ARG A 71 -2.84 14.18 -17.46
CA ARG A 71 -3.88 15.17 -17.85
C ARG A 71 -3.76 16.51 -17.11
N SER A 72 -2.55 17.07 -17.00
CA SER A 72 -2.30 18.36 -16.33
C SER A 72 -3.04 18.50 -14.99
N PRO A 73 -2.74 17.62 -14.01
CA PRO A 73 -3.55 17.47 -12.80
C PRO A 73 -3.58 18.75 -11.96
N SER A 74 -4.73 19.01 -11.33
CA SER A 74 -4.86 20.07 -10.33
C SER A 74 -3.97 19.79 -9.10
N ALA A 75 -3.65 20.84 -8.33
CA ALA A 75 -2.90 20.69 -7.08
C ALA A 75 -3.60 19.72 -6.10
N VAL A 76 -4.93 19.77 -6.01
CA VAL A 76 -5.73 18.85 -5.18
C VAL A 76 -5.54 17.41 -5.61
N THR A 77 -5.60 17.14 -6.91
CA THR A 77 -5.41 15.79 -7.48
C THR A 77 -4.02 15.26 -7.14
N VAL A 78 -2.98 16.08 -7.26
CA VAL A 78 -1.60 15.71 -6.89
C VAL A 78 -1.48 15.46 -5.38
N SER A 79 -2.07 16.31 -4.54
CA SER A 79 -2.09 16.12 -3.08
C SER A 79 -2.74 14.79 -2.68
N LEU A 80 -3.84 14.41 -3.34
CA LEU A 80 -4.49 13.11 -3.10
C LEU A 80 -3.58 11.92 -3.44
N MET A 81 -2.77 12.00 -4.50
CA MET A 81 -1.78 10.95 -4.82
C MET A 81 -0.72 10.81 -3.73
N VAL A 82 -0.21 11.95 -3.23
CA VAL A 82 0.79 11.97 -2.15
C VAL A 82 0.21 11.41 -0.86
N ILE A 83 -1.00 11.86 -0.48
CA ILE A 83 -1.70 11.37 0.71
C ILE A 83 -1.96 9.87 0.61
N ALA A 84 -2.51 9.39 -0.53
CA ALA A 84 -2.72 7.97 -0.75
C ALA A 84 -1.42 7.18 -0.58
N THR A 85 -0.33 7.63 -1.20
CA THR A 85 0.99 6.99 -1.11
C THR A 85 1.51 6.94 0.33
N ALA A 86 1.44 8.06 1.07
CA ALA A 86 1.85 8.11 2.47
C ALA A 86 1.01 7.16 3.34
N CYS A 87 -0.30 7.10 3.12
CA CYS A 87 -1.20 6.18 3.80
C CYS A 87 -0.88 4.72 3.49
N ARG A 88 -0.46 4.38 2.27
CA ARG A 88 0.03 3.03 1.92
C ARG A 88 1.28 2.67 2.73
N CYS A 89 2.24 3.56 2.84
CA CYS A 89 3.43 3.35 3.67
C CYS A 89 3.06 3.17 5.15
N LEU A 90 2.20 4.04 5.69
CA LEU A 90 1.76 3.96 7.08
C LEU A 90 1.02 2.65 7.37
N LEU A 91 0.21 2.15 6.45
CA LEU A 91 -0.48 0.88 6.61
C LEU A 91 0.50 -0.29 6.68
N VAL A 92 1.51 -0.33 5.81
CA VAL A 92 2.55 -1.37 5.83
C VAL A 92 3.33 -1.32 7.14
N VAL A 93 3.75 -0.13 7.58
CA VAL A 93 4.41 0.05 8.88
C VAL A 93 3.50 -0.40 10.02
N GLY A 94 2.21 -0.03 9.99
CA GLY A 94 1.22 -0.43 10.99
C GLY A 94 0.97 -1.94 11.05
N LEU A 95 1.17 -2.66 9.95
CA LEU A 95 1.07 -4.12 9.91
C LEU A 95 2.35 -4.81 10.38
N LEU A 96 3.53 -4.24 10.11
CA LEU A 96 4.81 -4.90 10.37
C LEU A 96 5.47 -4.51 11.70
N ALA A 97 5.41 -3.24 12.08
CA ALA A 97 6.14 -2.73 13.25
C ALA A 97 5.47 -3.08 14.59
N PHE A 98 4.17 -3.37 14.60
CA PHE A 98 3.44 -3.71 15.83
C PHE A 98 3.57 -5.20 16.18
N PRO A 99 3.63 -5.60 17.46
CA PRO A 99 3.89 -6.99 17.85
C PRO A 99 2.85 -8.01 17.33
N THR A 100 1.59 -7.61 17.20
CA THR A 100 0.49 -8.49 16.78
C THR A 100 -0.53 -7.75 15.94
N MET A 101 -1.16 -8.46 15.00
CA MET A 101 -2.29 -7.95 14.21
C MET A 101 -3.65 -8.14 14.89
N ALA A 102 -3.72 -8.81 16.04
CA ALA A 102 -4.96 -9.04 16.78
C ALA A 102 -5.54 -7.76 17.40
N LYS A 103 -4.72 -6.71 17.54
CA LYS A 103 -5.11 -5.45 18.15
C LYS A 103 -5.09 -4.33 17.11
N PRO A 104 -6.03 -3.37 17.20
CA PRO A 104 -5.96 -2.17 16.39
C PRO A 104 -4.72 -1.37 16.76
N ASN A 105 -4.17 -0.65 15.78
CA ASN A 105 -3.13 0.34 16.00
C ASN A 105 -3.39 1.58 15.13
N PRO A 106 -2.97 2.77 15.59
CA PRO A 106 -3.31 4.03 14.94
C PRO A 106 -2.73 4.12 13.52
N LEU A 107 -1.54 3.59 13.27
CA LEU A 107 -0.91 3.64 11.94
C LEU A 107 -1.71 2.83 10.92
N ARG A 108 -2.15 1.62 11.30
CA ARG A 108 -3.01 0.78 10.45
C ARG A 108 -4.35 1.46 10.20
N PHE A 109 -4.95 2.07 11.22
CA PHE A 109 -6.23 2.76 11.10
C PHE A 109 -6.14 3.97 10.16
N VAL A 110 -5.21 4.89 10.43
CA VAL A 110 -5.00 6.10 9.62
C VAL A 110 -4.58 5.75 8.20
N GLY A 111 -3.70 4.77 8.04
CA GLY A 111 -3.29 4.26 6.73
C GLY A 111 -4.47 3.70 5.92
N ALA A 112 -5.37 2.93 6.55
CA ALA A 112 -6.54 2.38 5.89
C ALA A 112 -7.54 3.48 5.51
N LEU A 113 -7.96 4.29 6.48
CA LEU A 113 -8.97 5.34 6.28
C LEU A 113 -8.51 6.36 5.23
N GLY A 114 -7.25 6.80 5.30
CA GLY A 114 -6.68 7.72 4.34
C GLY A 114 -6.54 7.11 2.94
N THR A 115 -6.24 5.81 2.81
CA THR A 115 -6.24 5.12 1.51
C THR A 115 -7.63 5.15 0.88
N TYR A 116 -8.68 4.85 1.65
CA TYR A 116 -10.06 4.89 1.15
C TYR A 116 -10.47 6.32 0.76
N GLY A 117 -10.27 7.29 1.65
CA GLY A 117 -10.65 8.68 1.40
C GLY A 117 -9.95 9.26 0.18
N ALA A 118 -8.63 9.08 0.08
CA ALA A 118 -7.87 9.59 -1.05
C ALA A 118 -8.18 8.83 -2.36
N GLY A 119 -8.35 7.50 -2.29
CA GLY A 119 -8.74 6.68 -3.44
C GLY A 119 -10.10 7.09 -4.01
N ILE A 120 -11.11 7.26 -3.16
CA ILE A 120 -12.43 7.75 -3.56
C ILE A 120 -12.29 9.16 -4.17
N GLY A 121 -11.54 10.06 -3.52
CA GLY A 121 -11.29 11.41 -4.04
C GLY A 121 -10.66 11.41 -5.44
N LEU A 122 -9.72 10.50 -5.71
CA LEU A 122 -9.12 10.34 -7.03
C LEU A 122 -10.10 9.78 -8.06
N CYS A 123 -10.97 8.85 -7.68
CA CYS A 123 -12.05 8.39 -8.54
C CYS A 123 -13.01 9.54 -8.88
N LEU A 124 -13.36 10.39 -7.91
CA LEU A 124 -14.17 11.58 -8.16
C LEU A 124 -13.46 12.57 -9.10
N ALA A 125 -12.14 12.66 -9.02
CA ALA A 125 -11.34 13.50 -9.91
C ALA A 125 -11.33 13.00 -11.37
N LEU A 126 -11.66 11.72 -11.65
CA LEU A 126 -11.82 11.23 -13.02
C LEU A 126 -13.07 11.78 -13.71
N MET A 127 -14.07 12.21 -12.94
CA MET A 127 -15.35 12.72 -13.45
C MET A 127 -15.30 14.22 -13.76
N ARG A 128 -14.12 14.84 -13.67
CA ARG A 128 -13.88 16.25 -13.99
C ARG A 128 -12.92 16.33 -15.17
#